data_AF-A0A536PCC7-F1
#
_entry.id   AF-A0A536PCC7-F1
#
_cell.length_a   1.000
_cell.length_b   1.000
_cell.length_c   1.000
_cell.angle_alpha   90.00
_cell.angle_beta   90.00
_cell.angle_gamma   90.00
#
_symmetry.space_group_name_H-M   'P 1'
#
loop_
_entity.id
_entity.type
_entity.pdbx_description
1 polymer ?
#
loop_
_entity_poly.entity_id
_entity_poly.type
_entity_poly.pdbx_seq_one_letter_code
_entity_poly.pdbx_strand_id
1 'polypeptide(L)'
;MSLAMSLRSRGPAGSAARTAAVLSRFGVTAAGMAGRLDRYMRLLSDLGVRPTWPTTACVLARHPALLRGYADRGAELALHGLVHGDHAVLDRRRQRETIAKAAEIFSRAGIAAVGFRGPYLRYNDATLDVLKELGFRWHSSQAVAFPMLASDPAQARVASYGLALRLYSAHDAASVAARPRLRDGLVDIPVAIPDDETMVERLRLEGADAGAQWVHILDRTHERGDLFTIQLHPERIRELDGALRETLTAARRREPAVFVARLDEIAEWWRRRSRFSVQVLRAGDGRYRVRLDADDDVTLLVRGCNVEAAPWYGNDAVAHGRDLEVRSARVPVMGVSRRSPAAVGALLAEEGVPVEVSDARDAYGGYVDVGAEWRESEVLDAIDRAPGPLVRIWRWPRGMRSALAVTGDIDALTLRDFLLRSWETRASAQAGRHRS
;
A
#
# COMPACT_ATOMS: atom_id res chain seq x y z
N MET A 1 -3.26 3.43 -18.64
CA MET A 1 -2.86 4.79 -19.10
C MET A 1 -3.74 5.27 -20.27
N SER A 2 -4.33 6.49 -20.24
CA SER A 2 -5.12 7.02 -21.38
C SER A 2 -4.20 7.36 -22.56
N LEU A 3 -4.67 7.13 -23.80
CA LEU A 3 -3.97 7.52 -25.04
C LEU A 3 -3.47 8.98 -24.98
N ALA A 4 -4.24 9.86 -24.33
CA ALA A 4 -3.89 11.28 -24.17
C ALA A 4 -2.66 11.53 -23.29
N MET A 5 -2.37 10.66 -22.33
CA MET A 5 -1.16 10.75 -21.49
C MET A 5 0.07 10.15 -22.17
N SER A 6 -0.12 9.16 -23.06
CA SER A 6 0.96 8.56 -23.86
C SER A 6 1.54 9.53 -24.90
N LEU A 7 0.73 10.46 -25.42
CA LEU A 7 1.12 11.40 -26.47
C LEU A 7 2.05 12.53 -25.98
N ARG A 8 2.11 12.78 -24.66
CA ARG A 8 2.94 13.87 -24.11
C ARG A 8 4.40 13.49 -23.87
N SER A 9 4.80 12.22 -24.04
CA SER A 9 6.14 11.78 -23.66
C SER A 9 7.15 11.57 -24.81
N ARG A 10 6.76 11.27 -26.07
CA ARG A 10 7.68 11.12 -27.23
C ARG A 10 6.97 11.26 -28.59
N GLY A 11 7.76 11.49 -29.64
CA GLY A 11 7.33 11.75 -31.03
C GLY A 11 6.44 10.67 -31.69
N PRO A 12 5.89 10.98 -32.88
CA PRO A 12 4.73 10.30 -33.47
C PRO A 12 4.90 8.79 -33.74
N ALA A 13 6.07 8.32 -34.18
CA ALA A 13 6.31 6.91 -34.48
C ALA A 13 6.32 6.01 -33.22
N GLY A 14 6.88 6.49 -32.11
CA GLY A 14 6.90 5.77 -30.83
C GLY A 14 5.51 5.66 -30.19
N SER A 15 4.63 6.63 -30.45
CA SER A 15 3.25 6.63 -29.97
C SER A 15 2.37 5.60 -30.71
N ALA A 16 2.61 5.38 -32.01
CA ALA A 16 1.85 4.42 -32.82
C ALA A 16 2.17 2.96 -32.45
N ALA A 17 3.45 2.60 -32.35
CA ALA A 17 3.87 1.23 -31.97
C ALA A 17 3.37 0.85 -30.58
N ARG A 18 3.41 1.78 -29.62
CA ARG A 18 2.88 1.58 -28.26
C ARG A 18 1.37 1.40 -28.26
N THR A 19 0.65 2.18 -29.06
CA THR A 19 -0.80 2.05 -29.20
C THR A 19 -1.17 0.67 -29.76
N ALA A 20 -0.47 0.20 -30.79
CA ALA A 20 -0.69 -1.13 -31.35
C ALA A 20 -0.41 -2.25 -30.32
N ALA A 21 0.69 -2.14 -29.56
CA ALA A 21 1.05 -3.10 -28.51
C ALA A 21 0.04 -3.14 -27.36
N VAL A 22 -0.58 -2.00 -27.00
CA VAL A 22 -1.63 -1.97 -25.97
C VAL A 22 -2.93 -2.58 -26.50
N LEU A 23 -3.33 -2.24 -27.73
CA LEU A 23 -4.57 -2.75 -28.31
C LEU A 23 -4.52 -4.27 -28.54
N SER A 24 -3.35 -4.83 -28.88
CA SER A 24 -3.17 -6.28 -29.09
C SER A 24 -3.39 -7.11 -27.82
N ARG A 25 -3.38 -6.49 -26.63
CA ARG A 25 -3.66 -7.17 -25.37
C ARG A 25 -5.16 -7.49 -25.19
N PHE A 26 -6.04 -6.83 -25.94
CA PHE A 26 -7.48 -6.96 -25.82
C PHE A 26 -8.11 -7.61 -27.06
N GLY A 27 -9.05 -8.54 -26.82
CA GLY A 27 -9.83 -9.17 -27.87
C GLY A 27 -11.17 -8.47 -28.12
N VAL A 28 -11.88 -8.91 -29.16
CA VAL A 28 -13.28 -8.51 -29.44
C VAL A 28 -14.20 -8.93 -28.28
N THR A 29 -13.95 -10.11 -27.71
CA THR A 29 -14.68 -10.66 -26.56
C THR A 29 -13.81 -10.64 -25.29
N ALA A 30 -14.44 -10.84 -24.13
CA ALA A 30 -13.74 -10.87 -22.84
C ALA A 30 -12.93 -12.16 -22.63
N ALA A 31 -13.05 -13.17 -23.49
CA ALA A 31 -12.44 -14.50 -23.32
C ALA A 31 -10.91 -14.43 -23.18
N GLY A 32 -10.26 -13.56 -23.95
CA GLY A 32 -8.80 -13.37 -23.86
C GLY A 32 -8.37 -12.85 -22.49
N MET A 33 -9.12 -11.90 -21.92
CA MET A 33 -8.83 -11.36 -20.58
C MET A 33 -9.25 -12.34 -19.48
N ALA A 34 -10.37 -13.04 -19.62
CA ALA A 34 -10.77 -14.10 -18.70
C ALA A 34 -9.67 -15.18 -18.59
N GLY A 35 -9.09 -15.63 -19.71
CA GLY A 35 -7.97 -16.57 -19.69
C GLY A 35 -6.70 -16.03 -19.01
N ARG A 36 -6.50 -14.70 -18.99
CA ARG A 36 -5.41 -14.05 -18.24
C ARG A 36 -5.73 -13.99 -16.75
N LEU A 37 -6.93 -13.58 -16.37
CA LEU A 37 -7.42 -13.59 -14.99
C LEU A 37 -7.38 -15.02 -14.40
N ASP A 38 -7.73 -16.05 -15.18
CA ASP A 38 -7.62 -17.45 -14.74
C ASP A 38 -6.18 -17.92 -14.58
N ARG A 39 -5.24 -17.48 -15.43
CA ARG A 39 -3.79 -17.72 -15.21
C ARG A 39 -3.34 -17.05 -13.93
N TYR A 40 -3.77 -15.81 -13.70
CA TYR A 40 -3.44 -15.03 -12.51
C TYR A 40 -3.95 -15.73 -11.25
N MET A 41 -5.24 -16.08 -11.20
CA MET A 41 -5.84 -16.77 -10.06
C MET A 41 -5.20 -18.13 -9.79
N ARG A 42 -4.88 -18.91 -10.81
CA ARG A 42 -4.19 -20.20 -10.62
C ARG A 42 -2.83 -20.01 -9.97
N LEU A 43 -2.00 -19.09 -10.49
CA LEU A 43 -0.68 -18.82 -9.92
C LEU A 43 -0.78 -18.43 -8.45
N LEU A 44 -1.71 -17.53 -8.10
CA LEU A 44 -1.89 -17.09 -6.72
C LEU A 44 -2.43 -18.21 -5.82
N SER A 45 -3.40 -18.98 -6.31
CA SER A 45 -3.97 -20.12 -5.58
C SER A 45 -2.93 -21.19 -5.26
N ASP A 46 -2.02 -21.50 -6.18
CA ASP A 46 -0.90 -22.45 -5.96
C ASP A 46 -0.01 -22.02 -4.77
N LEU A 47 -0.01 -20.72 -4.45
CA LEU A 47 0.78 -20.13 -3.38
C LEU A 47 -0.06 -19.71 -2.16
N GLY A 48 -1.37 -20.00 -2.16
CA GLY A 48 -2.29 -19.64 -1.08
C GLY A 48 -2.60 -18.13 -0.98
N VAL A 49 -2.42 -17.38 -2.07
CA VAL A 49 -2.60 -15.93 -2.13
C VAL A 49 -3.94 -15.59 -2.79
N ARG A 50 -4.59 -14.52 -2.32
CA ARG A 50 -5.78 -13.94 -2.96
C ARG A 50 -5.48 -12.50 -3.40
N PRO A 51 -5.89 -12.08 -4.61
CA PRO A 51 -5.64 -10.73 -5.08
C PRO A 51 -6.72 -9.73 -4.66
N THR A 52 -6.38 -8.45 -4.75
CA THR A 52 -7.34 -7.35 -4.85
C THR A 52 -7.29 -6.73 -6.24
N TRP A 53 -8.42 -6.65 -6.93
CA TRP A 53 -8.54 -6.04 -8.26
C TRP A 53 -9.43 -4.80 -8.23
N PRO A 54 -8.84 -3.60 -8.10
CA PRO A 54 -9.57 -2.37 -8.31
C PRO A 54 -10.16 -2.33 -9.73
N THR A 55 -11.48 -2.26 -9.82
CA THR A 55 -12.23 -2.44 -11.06
C THR A 55 -13.08 -1.21 -11.35
N THR A 56 -13.01 -0.70 -12.58
CA THR A 56 -13.88 0.40 -13.00
C THR A 56 -15.34 -0.04 -13.03
N ALA A 57 -16.25 0.77 -12.50
CA ALA A 57 -17.65 0.36 -12.40
C ALA A 57 -18.31 0.18 -13.77
N CYS A 58 -17.91 0.92 -14.81
CA CYS A 58 -18.45 0.72 -16.16
C CYS A 58 -18.09 -0.66 -16.75
N VAL A 59 -16.90 -1.19 -16.45
CA VAL A 59 -16.52 -2.55 -16.86
C VAL A 59 -17.30 -3.59 -16.06
N LEU A 60 -17.46 -3.39 -14.75
CA LEU A 60 -18.31 -4.25 -13.92
C LEU A 60 -19.76 -4.29 -14.42
N ALA A 61 -20.33 -3.15 -14.80
CA ALA A 61 -21.70 -3.08 -15.34
C ALA A 61 -21.86 -3.86 -16.65
N ARG A 62 -20.82 -3.93 -17.49
CA ARG A 62 -20.85 -4.66 -18.77
C ARG A 62 -20.61 -6.16 -18.60
N HIS A 63 -19.83 -6.56 -17.59
CA HIS A 63 -19.44 -7.96 -17.37
C HIS A 63 -19.70 -8.43 -15.92
N PRO A 64 -20.91 -8.26 -15.37
CA PRO A 64 -21.16 -8.46 -13.94
C PRO A 64 -21.00 -9.92 -13.50
N ALA A 65 -21.50 -10.88 -14.29
CA ALA A 65 -21.41 -12.30 -13.96
C ALA A 65 -19.97 -12.81 -13.97
N LEU A 66 -19.15 -12.35 -14.93
CA LEU A 66 -17.75 -12.74 -15.04
C LEU A 66 -16.94 -12.26 -13.83
N LEU A 67 -17.05 -10.97 -13.50
CA LEU A 67 -16.30 -10.37 -12.40
C LEU A 67 -16.79 -10.86 -11.03
N ARG A 68 -18.11 -11.02 -10.85
CA ARG A 68 -18.67 -11.66 -9.65
C ARG A 68 -18.14 -13.08 -9.47
N GLY A 69 -18.02 -13.86 -10.55
CA GLY A 69 -17.45 -15.21 -10.47
C GLY A 69 -16.00 -15.24 -9.94
N TYR A 70 -15.21 -14.19 -10.16
CA TYR A 70 -13.88 -14.08 -9.54
C TYR A 70 -13.95 -13.64 -8.07
N ALA A 71 -14.89 -12.76 -7.73
CA ALA A 71 -15.14 -12.37 -6.35
C ALA A 71 -15.55 -13.58 -5.49
N ASP A 72 -16.45 -14.41 -6.02
CA ASP A 72 -16.91 -15.66 -5.38
C ASP A 72 -15.76 -16.68 -5.20
N ARG A 73 -14.70 -16.59 -6.02
CA ARG A 73 -13.46 -17.37 -5.91
C ARG A 73 -12.39 -16.72 -5.00
N GLY A 74 -12.75 -15.66 -4.28
CA GLY A 74 -11.93 -15.04 -3.25
C GLY A 74 -11.14 -13.79 -3.66
N ALA A 75 -11.21 -13.36 -4.92
CA ALA A 75 -10.63 -12.05 -5.29
C ALA A 75 -11.43 -10.92 -4.62
N GLU A 76 -10.76 -9.93 -4.05
CA GLU A 76 -11.44 -8.69 -3.65
C GLU A 76 -11.62 -7.81 -4.88
N LEU A 77 -12.83 -7.30 -5.12
CA LEU A 77 -13.05 -6.25 -6.12
C LEU A 77 -13.27 -4.91 -5.43
N ALA A 78 -12.31 -4.00 -5.60
CA ALA A 78 -12.37 -2.63 -5.09
C ALA A 78 -12.84 -1.66 -6.20
N LEU A 79 -13.32 -0.48 -5.84
CA LEU A 79 -13.81 0.49 -6.81
C LEU A 79 -12.64 1.29 -7.42
N HIS A 80 -12.57 1.35 -8.76
CA HIS A 80 -11.53 2.07 -9.49
C HIS A 80 -12.09 3.21 -10.36
N GLY A 81 -12.95 4.03 -9.77
CA GLY A 81 -13.74 5.04 -10.45
C GLY A 81 -14.95 4.48 -11.21
N LEU A 82 -15.88 5.37 -11.59
CA LEU A 82 -16.99 5.02 -12.49
C LEU A 82 -16.46 4.60 -13.86
N VAL A 83 -15.45 5.34 -14.32
CA VAL A 83 -14.64 5.15 -15.51
C VAL A 83 -13.19 5.42 -15.11
N HIS A 84 -12.23 5.08 -15.96
CA HIS A 84 -10.82 5.36 -15.72
C HIS A 84 -10.49 6.87 -15.97
N GLY A 85 -11.08 7.76 -15.17
CA GLY A 85 -10.88 9.20 -15.20
C GLY A 85 -10.01 9.69 -14.04
N ASP A 86 -9.26 10.77 -14.24
CA ASP A 86 -8.39 11.33 -13.21
C ASP A 86 -9.21 12.04 -12.12
N HIS A 87 -9.27 11.48 -10.92
CA HIS A 87 -10.03 12.06 -9.80
C HIS A 87 -9.37 13.31 -9.21
N ALA A 88 -8.05 13.48 -9.36
CA ALA A 88 -7.35 14.63 -8.79
C ALA A 88 -7.77 15.96 -9.43
N VAL A 89 -8.32 15.93 -10.64
CA VAL A 89 -8.79 17.13 -11.37
C VAL A 89 -10.30 17.38 -11.23
N LEU A 90 -11.02 16.51 -10.51
CA LEU A 90 -12.46 16.66 -10.29
C LEU A 90 -12.75 17.38 -8.97
N ASP A 91 -13.76 18.25 -8.99
CA ASP A 91 -14.27 18.87 -7.76
C ASP A 91 -15.02 17.87 -6.86
N ARG A 92 -15.25 18.26 -5.61
CA ARG A 92 -15.90 17.43 -4.59
C ARG A 92 -17.30 16.95 -5.01
N ARG A 93 -18.13 17.83 -5.57
CA ARG A 93 -19.51 17.49 -5.97
C ARG A 93 -19.48 16.39 -7.03
N ARG A 94 -18.62 16.55 -8.04
CA ARG A 94 -18.49 15.60 -9.14
C ARG A 94 -17.95 14.27 -8.66
N GLN A 95 -16.96 14.27 -7.77
CA GLN A 95 -16.44 13.05 -7.18
C GLN A 95 -17.51 12.32 -6.36
N ARG A 96 -18.30 13.03 -5.56
CA ARG A 96 -19.44 12.44 -4.84
C ARG A 96 -20.43 11.76 -5.78
N GLU A 97 -20.86 12.46 -6.84
CA GLU A 97 -21.78 11.91 -7.83
C GLU A 97 -21.23 10.66 -8.52
N THR A 98 -19.98 10.71 -8.98
CA THR A 98 -19.39 9.60 -9.75
C THR A 98 -19.05 8.40 -8.86
N ILE A 99 -18.53 8.62 -7.66
CA ILE A 99 -18.20 7.54 -6.71
C ILE A 99 -19.48 6.89 -6.19
N ALA A 100 -20.51 7.66 -5.84
CA ALA A 100 -21.79 7.11 -5.38
C ALA A 100 -22.46 6.25 -6.47
N LYS A 101 -22.48 6.74 -7.73
CA LYS A 101 -23.00 5.97 -8.86
C LYS A 101 -22.18 4.69 -9.11
N ALA A 102 -20.87 4.76 -8.99
CA ALA A 102 -20.00 3.59 -9.13
C ALA A 102 -20.25 2.57 -8.01
N ALA A 103 -20.43 3.01 -6.76
CA ALA A 103 -20.77 2.15 -5.63
C ALA A 103 -22.16 1.48 -5.81
N GLU A 104 -23.12 2.18 -6.39
CA GLU A 104 -24.43 1.60 -6.72
C GLU A 104 -24.31 0.46 -7.74
N ILE A 105 -23.47 0.61 -8.77
CA ILE A 105 -23.21 -0.45 -9.75
C ILE A 105 -22.60 -1.69 -9.07
N PHE A 106 -21.63 -1.49 -8.18
CA PHE A 106 -21.04 -2.57 -7.39
C PHE A 106 -22.10 -3.30 -6.56
N SER A 107 -22.94 -2.54 -5.85
CA SER A 107 -24.06 -3.08 -5.06
C SER A 107 -25.03 -3.91 -5.91
N ARG A 108 -25.41 -3.43 -7.10
CA ARG A 108 -26.27 -4.18 -8.04
C ARG A 108 -25.62 -5.46 -8.55
N ALA A 109 -24.29 -5.51 -8.64
CA ALA A 109 -23.54 -6.73 -8.96
C ALA A 109 -23.39 -7.67 -7.75
N GLY A 110 -23.85 -7.27 -6.56
CA GLY A 110 -23.71 -8.01 -5.30
C GLY A 110 -22.31 -7.97 -4.70
N ILE A 111 -21.54 -6.94 -5.02
CA ILE A 111 -20.18 -6.72 -4.51
C ILE A 111 -20.20 -5.47 -3.64
N ALA A 112 -19.70 -5.56 -2.41
CA ALA A 112 -19.59 -4.41 -1.52
C ALA A 112 -18.39 -3.54 -1.93
N ALA A 113 -18.64 -2.29 -2.33
CA ALA A 113 -17.59 -1.32 -2.61
C ALA A 113 -17.03 -0.73 -1.29
N VAL A 114 -16.15 -1.48 -0.61
CA VAL A 114 -15.53 -1.06 0.67
C VAL A 114 -14.15 -0.41 0.50
N GLY A 115 -13.55 -0.57 -0.68
CA GLY A 115 -12.21 -0.08 -1.03
C GLY A 115 -12.19 0.75 -2.30
N PHE A 116 -11.22 1.66 -2.41
CA PHE A 116 -11.07 2.55 -3.57
C PHE A 116 -9.62 2.65 -4.07
N ARG A 117 -9.43 2.69 -5.39
CA ARG A 117 -8.17 3.13 -6.02
C ARG A 117 -8.47 4.20 -7.05
N GLY A 118 -7.85 5.36 -6.92
CA GLY A 118 -7.93 6.42 -7.92
C GLY A 118 -7.30 5.94 -9.24
N PRO A 119 -7.97 6.11 -10.38
CA PRO A 119 -7.34 5.91 -11.68
C PRO A 119 -6.04 6.70 -11.81
N TYR A 120 -5.03 6.09 -12.40
CA TYR A 120 -3.66 6.61 -12.47
C TYR A 120 -2.96 6.78 -11.11
N LEU A 121 -3.45 6.17 -10.03
CA LEU A 121 -2.99 6.41 -8.66
C LEU A 121 -3.15 7.88 -8.23
N ARG A 122 -4.13 8.59 -8.81
CA ARG A 122 -4.34 10.02 -8.54
C ARG A 122 -5.63 10.28 -7.80
N TYR A 123 -5.54 11.18 -6.82
CA TYR A 123 -6.62 11.59 -5.93
C TYR A 123 -6.33 13.01 -5.40
N ASN A 124 -7.29 13.61 -4.70
CA ASN A 124 -7.12 14.86 -3.97
C ASN A 124 -7.89 14.80 -2.63
N ASP A 125 -7.84 15.86 -1.82
CA ASP A 125 -8.52 15.89 -0.51
C ASP A 125 -10.03 15.65 -0.62
N ALA A 126 -10.64 16.19 -1.68
CA ALA A 126 -12.05 15.96 -1.95
C ALA A 126 -12.37 14.49 -2.23
N THR A 127 -11.44 13.72 -2.82
CA THR A 127 -11.56 12.27 -2.94
C THR A 127 -11.67 11.64 -1.56
N LEU A 128 -10.75 11.97 -0.64
CA LEU A 128 -10.71 11.39 0.70
C LEU A 128 -11.98 11.70 1.49
N ASP A 129 -12.45 12.95 1.42
CA ASP A 129 -13.67 13.38 2.11
C ASP A 129 -14.92 12.65 1.58
N VAL A 130 -15.02 12.48 0.26
CA VAL A 130 -16.13 11.76 -0.35
C VAL A 130 -16.10 10.27 0.01
N LEU A 131 -14.92 9.65 0.03
CA LEU A 131 -14.78 8.25 0.40
C LEU A 131 -15.22 8.01 1.85
N LYS A 132 -14.82 8.90 2.78
CA LYS A 132 -15.31 8.88 4.17
C LYS A 132 -16.83 9.05 4.24
N GLU A 133 -17.37 10.06 3.55
CA GLU A 133 -18.81 10.35 3.52
C GLU A 133 -19.63 9.16 3.00
N LEU A 134 -19.11 8.42 2.02
CA LEU A 134 -19.78 7.27 1.43
C LEU A 134 -19.48 5.94 2.15
N GLY A 135 -18.74 5.96 3.27
CA GLY A 135 -18.49 4.80 4.11
C GLY A 135 -17.43 3.82 3.61
N PHE A 136 -16.52 4.25 2.72
CA PHE A 136 -15.38 3.45 2.33
C PHE A 136 -14.44 3.23 3.52
N ARG A 137 -13.85 2.04 3.60
CA ARG A 137 -12.97 1.63 4.71
C ARG A 137 -11.51 1.90 4.40
N TRP A 138 -11.14 1.85 3.13
CA TRP A 138 -9.76 2.06 2.70
C TRP A 138 -9.69 2.66 1.29
N HIS A 139 -8.56 3.31 1.01
CA HIS A 139 -8.13 3.63 -0.35
C HIS A 139 -6.68 3.22 -0.56
N SER A 140 -6.29 2.96 -1.80
CA SER A 140 -4.91 2.60 -2.14
C SER A 140 -4.51 3.33 -3.40
N SER A 141 -3.95 4.52 -3.25
CA SER A 141 -3.61 5.40 -4.38
C SER A 141 -2.31 6.16 -4.19
N GLN A 142 -1.83 6.34 -2.96
CA GLN A 142 -0.53 6.97 -2.75
C GLN A 142 0.59 6.05 -3.25
N ALA A 143 1.31 6.48 -4.29
CA ALA A 143 2.48 5.76 -4.76
C ALA A 143 3.70 6.01 -3.84
N VAL A 144 4.48 4.95 -3.60
CA VAL A 144 5.76 4.99 -2.91
C VAL A 144 6.82 4.37 -3.81
N ALA A 145 7.82 5.18 -4.18
CA ALA A 145 8.89 4.82 -5.08
C ALA A 145 10.04 4.17 -4.33
N PHE A 146 10.33 2.93 -4.71
CA PHE A 146 11.47 2.18 -4.23
C PHE A 146 12.67 2.37 -5.16
N PRO A 147 13.89 2.23 -4.63
CA PRO A 147 15.10 2.27 -5.43
C PRO A 147 15.10 1.14 -6.48
N MET A 148 15.70 1.46 -7.63
CA MET A 148 15.98 0.47 -8.66
C MET A 148 17.15 -0.41 -8.22
N LEU A 149 17.03 -1.73 -8.39
CA LEU A 149 18.11 -2.68 -8.16
C LEU A 149 19.27 -2.43 -9.14
N ALA A 150 18.93 -2.19 -10.41
CA ALA A 150 19.89 -1.79 -11.43
C ALA A 150 19.98 -0.26 -11.52
N SER A 151 21.17 0.28 -11.29
CA SER A 151 21.52 1.66 -11.65
C SER A 151 21.67 1.75 -13.17
N ASP A 152 20.60 1.73 -13.96
CA ASP A 152 20.72 1.88 -15.42
C ASP A 152 20.88 3.37 -15.80
N PRO A 153 22.07 3.78 -16.29
CA PRO A 153 22.42 5.18 -16.52
C PRO A 153 21.95 5.71 -17.88
N ALA A 154 21.05 5.03 -18.60
CA ALA A 154 20.48 5.58 -19.81
C ALA A 154 19.57 6.79 -19.48
N GLN A 155 20.04 8.00 -19.78
CA GLN A 155 19.37 9.28 -19.49
C GLN A 155 17.89 9.32 -19.93
N ALA A 156 17.56 8.62 -21.02
CA ALA A 156 16.20 8.48 -21.54
C ALA A 156 15.26 7.62 -20.66
N ARG A 157 15.80 6.61 -19.95
CA ARG A 157 15.05 5.76 -18.99
C ARG A 157 14.86 6.50 -17.67
N VAL A 158 15.91 7.18 -17.19
CA VAL A 158 15.88 8.06 -16.00
C VAL A 158 14.83 9.17 -16.17
N ALA A 159 14.81 9.88 -17.30
CA ALA A 159 13.82 10.93 -17.56
C ALA A 159 12.39 10.39 -17.63
N SER A 160 12.21 9.19 -18.20
CA SER A 160 10.89 8.55 -18.32
C SER A 160 10.36 8.05 -16.97
N TYR A 161 11.25 7.56 -16.10
CA TYR A 161 10.90 7.18 -14.73
C TYR A 161 10.62 8.42 -13.87
N GLY A 162 11.44 9.48 -13.95
CA GLY A 162 11.20 10.74 -13.26
C GLY A 162 9.86 11.41 -13.64
N LEU A 163 9.39 11.24 -14.88
CA LEU A 163 8.04 11.67 -15.26
C LEU A 163 6.95 10.82 -14.57
N ALA A 164 7.13 9.51 -14.45
CA ALA A 164 6.19 8.64 -13.74
C ALA A 164 6.06 9.04 -12.27
N LEU A 165 7.20 9.27 -11.59
CA LEU A 165 7.23 9.74 -10.20
C LEU A 165 6.42 11.03 -10.00
N ARG A 166 6.60 12.01 -10.90
CA ARG A 166 5.83 13.27 -10.84
C ARG A 166 4.34 13.08 -11.12
N LEU A 167 3.99 12.21 -12.07
CA LEU A 167 2.59 11.96 -12.42
C LEU A 167 1.82 11.26 -11.30
N TYR A 168 2.48 10.35 -10.58
CA TYR A 168 1.91 9.64 -9.44
C TYR A 168 2.05 10.39 -8.12
N SER A 169 2.67 11.58 -8.12
CA SER A 169 3.01 12.29 -6.88
C SER A 169 3.68 11.36 -5.87
N ALA A 170 4.60 10.53 -6.36
CA ALA A 170 5.17 9.43 -5.59
C ALA A 170 6.05 9.93 -4.45
N HIS A 171 5.89 9.34 -3.27
CA HIS A 171 6.81 9.56 -2.15
C HIS A 171 8.04 8.68 -2.29
N ASP A 172 9.19 9.15 -1.81
CA ASP A 172 10.41 8.35 -1.81
C ASP A 172 10.42 7.39 -0.60
N ALA A 173 10.57 6.08 -0.86
CA ALA A 173 10.68 5.06 0.17
C ALA A 173 11.87 5.30 1.14
N ALA A 174 12.89 6.05 0.73
CA ALA A 174 13.98 6.44 1.63
C ALA A 174 13.54 7.48 2.69
N SER A 175 12.46 8.23 2.41
CA SER A 175 11.99 9.33 3.26
C SER A 175 10.76 8.97 4.11
N VAL A 176 9.96 7.99 3.67
CA VAL A 176 8.74 7.55 4.37
C VAL A 176 8.72 6.03 4.55
N ALA A 177 7.96 5.54 5.54
CA ALA A 177 7.61 4.12 5.58
C ALA A 177 6.49 3.83 4.59
N ALA A 178 6.64 2.76 3.80
CA ALA A 178 5.56 2.25 2.97
C ALA A 178 4.60 1.44 3.84
N ARG A 179 3.78 2.10 4.65
CA ARG A 179 2.83 1.46 5.59
C ARG A 179 1.43 2.07 5.47
N PRO A 180 0.37 1.34 5.82
CA PRO A 180 -0.95 1.93 5.87
C PRO A 180 -1.02 3.08 6.88
N ARG A 181 -1.93 4.03 6.67
CA ARG A 181 -2.21 5.13 7.60
C ARG A 181 -3.69 5.26 7.86
N LEU A 182 -4.08 5.49 9.11
CA LEU A 182 -5.48 5.70 9.46
C LEU A 182 -5.77 7.20 9.60
N ARG A 183 -6.70 7.73 8.80
CA ARG A 183 -7.17 9.12 8.88
C ARG A 183 -8.69 9.15 8.92
N ASP A 184 -9.25 9.60 10.03
CA ASP A 184 -10.70 9.73 10.24
C ASP A 184 -11.49 8.45 9.86
N GLY A 185 -10.97 7.28 10.23
CA GLY A 185 -11.61 5.99 9.94
C GLY A 185 -11.34 5.39 8.56
N LEU A 186 -10.69 6.13 7.64
CA LEU A 186 -10.26 5.67 6.33
C LEU A 186 -8.78 5.24 6.35
N VAL A 187 -8.49 4.03 5.90
CA VAL A 187 -7.11 3.52 5.78
C VAL A 187 -6.53 3.87 4.41
N ASP A 188 -5.44 4.64 4.36
CA ASP A 188 -4.61 4.81 3.16
C ASP A 188 -3.60 3.67 3.08
N ILE A 189 -3.61 2.89 2.00
CA ILE A 189 -2.69 1.78 1.78
C ILE A 189 -1.77 2.12 0.59
N PRO A 190 -0.46 2.34 0.79
CA PRO A 190 0.42 2.77 -0.29
C PRO A 190 0.61 1.69 -1.35
N VAL A 191 0.88 2.12 -2.59
CA VAL A 191 1.20 1.28 -3.74
C VAL A 191 2.70 1.37 -4.03
N ALA A 192 3.39 0.24 -4.17
CA ALA A 192 4.82 0.25 -4.47
C ALA A 192 5.06 0.47 -5.97
N ILE A 193 5.99 1.36 -6.30
CA ILE A 193 6.52 1.51 -7.66
C ILE A 193 8.06 1.30 -7.65
N PRO A 194 8.66 0.76 -8.73
CA PRO A 194 8.09 0.51 -10.06
C PRO A 194 7.00 -0.58 -10.09
N ASP A 195 5.84 -0.22 -10.64
CA ASP A 195 4.75 -1.13 -10.98
C ASP A 195 5.04 -1.85 -12.31
N ASP A 196 4.17 -2.77 -12.71
CA ASP A 196 4.27 -3.49 -13.98
C ASP A 196 4.37 -2.57 -15.22
N GLU A 197 3.61 -1.46 -15.26
CA GLU A 197 3.70 -0.48 -16.36
C GLU A 197 5.09 0.14 -16.41
N THR A 198 5.61 0.58 -15.27
CA THR A 198 6.94 1.19 -15.20
C THR A 198 8.01 0.19 -15.60
N MET A 199 7.95 -1.03 -15.08
CA MET A 199 8.92 -2.08 -15.41
C MET A 199 8.90 -2.43 -16.90
N VAL A 200 7.72 -2.69 -17.48
CA VAL A 200 7.63 -3.17 -18.86
C VAL A 200 7.78 -2.05 -19.89
N GLU A 201 7.08 -0.93 -19.71
CA GLU A 201 6.99 0.10 -20.76
C GLU A 201 8.10 1.15 -20.67
N ARG A 202 8.57 1.47 -19.47
CA ARG A 202 9.54 2.56 -19.25
C ARG A 202 10.95 2.05 -19.08
N LEU A 203 11.11 1.07 -18.19
CA LEU A 203 12.40 0.48 -17.85
C LEU A 203 12.76 -0.66 -18.79
N ARG A 204 11.76 -1.31 -19.40
CA ARG A 204 11.92 -2.48 -20.29
C ARG A 204 12.65 -3.62 -19.60
N LEU A 205 12.28 -3.87 -18.34
CA LEU A 205 12.73 -5.06 -17.61
C LEU A 205 11.96 -6.27 -18.12
N GLU A 206 12.68 -7.35 -18.39
CA GLU A 206 12.12 -8.60 -18.91
C GLU A 206 12.61 -9.79 -18.07
N GLY A 207 11.79 -10.83 -17.96
CA GLY A 207 12.16 -12.08 -17.32
C GLY A 207 12.72 -11.92 -15.90
N ALA A 208 13.96 -12.38 -15.70
CA ALA A 208 14.63 -12.41 -14.40
C ALA A 208 14.89 -11.01 -13.82
N ASP A 209 15.10 -9.98 -14.65
CA ASP A 209 15.38 -8.62 -14.15
C ASP A 209 14.15 -8.00 -13.47
N ALA A 210 12.95 -8.26 -14.00
CA ALA A 210 11.70 -7.83 -13.37
C ALA A 210 11.45 -8.57 -12.06
N GLY A 211 11.76 -9.88 -12.00
CA GLY A 211 11.70 -10.67 -10.78
C GLY A 211 12.66 -10.16 -9.71
N ALA A 212 13.92 -9.93 -10.08
CA ALA A 212 14.95 -9.39 -9.20
C ALA A 212 14.58 -8.00 -8.65
N GLN A 213 13.98 -7.12 -9.47
CA GLN A 213 13.50 -5.82 -9.01
C GLN A 213 12.40 -5.93 -7.95
N TRP A 214 11.42 -6.82 -8.12
CA TRP A 214 10.38 -7.01 -7.11
C TRP A 214 10.89 -7.72 -5.86
N VAL A 215 11.80 -8.71 -6.00
CA VAL A 215 12.48 -9.32 -4.84
C VAL A 215 13.29 -8.27 -4.07
N HIS A 216 13.94 -7.33 -4.76
CA HIS A 216 14.61 -6.21 -4.10
C HIS A 216 13.65 -5.36 -3.26
N ILE A 217 12.46 -5.03 -3.77
CA ILE A 217 11.44 -4.29 -3.01
C ILE A 217 10.94 -5.12 -1.82
N LEU A 218 10.73 -6.42 -2.01
CA LEU A 218 10.37 -7.34 -0.93
C LEU A 218 11.43 -7.33 0.19
N ASP A 219 12.72 -7.35 -0.15
CA ASP A 219 13.79 -7.35 0.84
C ASP A 219 13.83 -6.04 1.63
N ARG A 220 13.72 -4.91 0.93
CA ARG A 220 13.67 -3.58 1.56
C ARG A 220 12.47 -3.43 2.49
N THR A 221 11.32 -3.94 2.08
CA THR A 221 10.10 -3.89 2.91
C THR A 221 10.16 -4.87 4.08
N HIS A 222 10.76 -6.05 3.91
CA HIS A 222 11.02 -6.99 5.01
C HIS A 222 11.99 -6.40 6.03
N GLU A 223 13.12 -5.85 5.58
CA GLU A 223 14.15 -5.23 6.43
C GLU A 223 13.59 -4.12 7.32
N ARG A 224 12.62 -3.34 6.82
CA ARG A 224 12.02 -2.20 7.54
C ARG A 224 10.68 -2.53 8.21
N GLY A 225 10.07 -3.65 7.87
CA GLY A 225 8.72 -4.00 8.32
C GLY A 225 7.63 -3.18 7.67
N ASP A 226 7.84 -2.81 6.40
CA ASP A 226 6.91 -2.07 5.58
C ASP A 226 5.96 -3.04 4.83
N LEU A 227 5.07 -2.48 4.02
CA LEU A 227 4.16 -3.17 3.11
C LEU A 227 4.70 -3.11 1.68
N PHE A 228 4.68 -4.26 1.01
CA PHE A 228 4.86 -4.34 -0.44
C PHE A 228 3.52 -4.59 -1.15
N THR A 229 2.91 -3.52 -1.66
CA THR A 229 1.71 -3.61 -2.51
C THR A 229 2.13 -3.71 -3.98
N ILE A 230 2.14 -4.92 -4.53
CA ILE A 230 2.41 -5.18 -5.95
C ILE A 230 1.23 -4.67 -6.79
N GLN A 231 1.51 -3.95 -7.87
CA GLN A 231 0.54 -3.61 -8.91
C GLN A 231 0.93 -4.30 -10.21
N LEU A 232 0.13 -5.30 -10.60
CA LEU A 232 0.25 -6.07 -11.82
C LEU A 232 -1.11 -6.16 -12.51
N HIS A 233 -1.28 -5.40 -13.59
CA HIS A 233 -2.48 -5.39 -14.40
C HIS A 233 -2.68 -6.77 -15.06
N PRO A 234 -3.91 -7.33 -15.05
CA PRO A 234 -4.17 -8.67 -15.58
C PRO A 234 -3.77 -8.86 -17.05
N GLU A 235 -3.81 -7.82 -17.89
CA GLU A 235 -3.35 -7.92 -19.28
C GLU A 235 -1.87 -8.34 -19.38
N ARG A 236 -1.05 -7.98 -18.39
CA ARG A 236 0.40 -8.21 -18.33
C ARG A 236 0.82 -9.48 -17.60
N ILE A 237 -0.12 -10.26 -17.08
CA ILE A 237 0.21 -11.49 -16.32
C ILE A 237 1.10 -12.45 -17.13
N ARG A 238 0.99 -12.48 -18.46
CA ARG A 238 1.83 -13.36 -19.29
C ARG A 238 3.28 -12.90 -19.38
N GLU A 239 3.53 -11.61 -19.18
CA GLU A 239 4.85 -11.00 -19.25
C GLU A 239 5.57 -11.09 -17.89
N LEU A 240 4.81 -11.11 -16.78
CA LEU A 240 5.34 -10.96 -15.42
C LEU A 240 4.94 -12.08 -14.45
N ASP A 241 4.38 -13.20 -14.91
CA ASP A 241 4.05 -14.31 -14.00
C ASP A 241 5.29 -14.96 -13.38
N GLY A 242 6.41 -15.03 -14.11
CA GLY A 242 7.70 -15.45 -13.57
C GLY A 242 8.14 -14.57 -12.41
N ALA A 243 8.16 -13.24 -12.61
CA ALA A 243 8.52 -12.25 -11.59
C ALA A 243 7.60 -12.32 -10.36
N LEU A 244 6.28 -12.46 -10.58
CA LEU A 244 5.31 -12.61 -9.50
C LEU A 244 5.54 -13.91 -8.70
N ARG A 245 5.75 -15.03 -9.39
CA ARG A 245 6.00 -16.34 -8.76
C ARG A 245 7.28 -16.30 -7.94
N GLU A 246 8.34 -15.73 -8.48
CA GLU A 246 9.63 -15.57 -7.79
C GLU A 246 9.46 -14.75 -6.52
N THR A 247 8.82 -13.57 -6.62
CA THR A 247 8.58 -12.67 -5.48
C THR A 247 7.77 -13.34 -4.38
N LEU A 248 6.67 -14.01 -4.72
CA LEU A 248 5.83 -14.71 -3.74
C LEU A 248 6.52 -15.93 -3.12
N THR A 249 7.35 -16.64 -3.90
CA THR A 249 8.16 -17.75 -3.40
C THR A 249 9.23 -17.23 -2.43
N ALA A 250 9.87 -16.11 -2.75
CA ALA A 250 10.82 -15.45 -1.86
C ALA A 250 10.12 -15.01 -0.56
N ALA A 251 8.95 -14.38 -0.64
CA ALA A 251 8.17 -13.95 0.53
C ALA A 251 7.84 -15.11 1.47
N ARG A 252 7.47 -16.29 0.94
CA ARG A 252 7.21 -17.50 1.74
C ARG A 252 8.44 -18.07 2.46
N ARG A 253 9.65 -17.72 2.02
CA ARG A 253 10.92 -18.18 2.61
C ARG A 253 11.52 -17.18 3.60
N ARG A 254 10.93 -15.99 3.75
CA ARG A 254 11.44 -14.96 4.66
C ARG A 254 11.10 -15.32 6.11
N GLU A 255 12.07 -15.11 6.99
CA GLU A 255 11.92 -15.25 8.44
C GLU A 255 12.36 -13.96 9.14
N PRO A 256 11.56 -13.40 10.07
CA PRO A 256 10.19 -13.78 10.38
C PRO A 256 9.24 -13.64 9.18
N ALA A 257 8.14 -14.40 9.19
CA ALA A 257 7.21 -14.54 8.06
C ALA A 257 6.63 -13.21 7.55
N VAL A 258 6.19 -13.20 6.28
CA VAL A 258 5.49 -12.06 5.63
C VAL A 258 3.98 -12.26 5.70
N PHE A 259 3.25 -11.23 6.15
CA PHE A 259 1.79 -11.21 6.12
C PHE A 259 1.28 -10.98 4.69
N VAL A 260 0.94 -12.05 3.99
CA VAL A 260 0.37 -11.97 2.64
C VAL A 260 -1.15 -11.92 2.72
N ALA A 261 -1.75 -10.82 2.27
CA ALA A 261 -3.18 -10.56 2.42
C ALA A 261 -3.75 -9.65 1.33
N ARG A 262 -5.07 -9.64 1.16
CA ARG A 262 -5.79 -8.65 0.36
C ARG A 262 -5.80 -7.28 1.03
N LEU A 263 -6.17 -6.25 0.28
CA LEU A 263 -6.23 -4.89 0.81
C LEU A 263 -7.35 -4.70 1.85
N ASP A 264 -8.50 -5.35 1.70
CA ASP A 264 -9.54 -5.37 2.76
C ASP A 264 -9.03 -5.96 4.08
N GLU A 265 -8.32 -7.08 4.03
CA GLU A 265 -7.74 -7.75 5.19
C GLU A 265 -6.67 -6.86 5.87
N ILE A 266 -5.83 -6.18 5.09
CA ILE A 266 -4.85 -5.21 5.61
C ILE A 266 -5.55 -4.01 6.24
N ALA A 267 -6.59 -3.47 5.59
CA ALA A 267 -7.36 -2.35 6.13
C ALA A 267 -8.07 -2.72 7.44
N GLU A 268 -8.65 -3.92 7.52
CA GLU A 268 -9.29 -4.44 8.72
C GLU A 268 -8.28 -4.59 9.85
N TRP A 269 -7.12 -5.19 9.57
CA TRP A 269 -6.03 -5.27 10.54
C TRP A 269 -5.62 -3.89 11.05
N TRP A 270 -5.43 -2.91 10.17
CA TRP A 270 -5.00 -1.57 10.58
C TRP A 270 -6.03 -0.84 11.45
N ARG A 271 -7.33 -0.99 11.14
CA ARG A 271 -8.43 -0.43 11.93
C ARG A 271 -8.63 -1.13 13.27
N ARG A 272 -8.33 -2.43 13.34
CA ARG A 272 -8.33 -3.20 14.58
C ARG A 272 -7.13 -2.80 15.43
N ARG A 273 -5.95 -2.73 14.82
CA ARG A 273 -4.68 -2.33 15.45
C ARG A 273 -4.73 -0.95 16.09
N SER A 274 -5.41 0.01 15.48
CA SER A 274 -5.50 1.38 16.01
C SER A 274 -6.23 1.50 17.36
N ARG A 275 -6.89 0.43 17.82
CA ARG A 275 -7.57 0.37 19.12
C ARG A 275 -6.69 -0.18 20.24
N PHE A 276 -5.52 -0.72 19.89
CA PHE A 276 -4.64 -1.37 20.84
C PHE A 276 -3.74 -0.37 21.53
N SER A 277 -3.35 -0.69 22.76
CA SER A 277 -2.45 0.16 23.53
C SER A 277 -1.49 -0.66 24.38
N VAL A 278 -0.30 -0.11 24.57
CA VAL A 278 0.66 -0.60 25.56
C VAL A 278 0.91 0.51 26.56
N GLN A 279 0.67 0.22 27.83
CA GLN A 279 0.86 1.16 28.94
C GLN A 279 2.12 0.77 29.71
N VAL A 280 2.90 1.77 30.11
CA VAL A 280 4.07 1.60 30.97
C VAL A 280 3.86 2.42 32.24
N LEU A 281 3.72 1.75 33.38
CA LEU A 281 3.43 2.36 34.67
C LEU A 281 4.65 2.25 35.59
N ARG A 282 5.01 3.33 36.28
CA ARG A 282 6.10 3.33 37.27
C ARG A 282 5.65 2.64 38.55
N ALA A 283 6.40 1.62 38.99
CA ALA A 283 6.10 0.83 40.19
C ALA A 283 7.12 1.05 41.34
N GLY A 284 7.95 2.09 41.24
CA GLY A 284 9.02 2.41 42.20
C GLY A 284 10.30 1.60 41.98
N ASP A 285 11.43 2.09 42.52
CA ASP A 285 12.74 1.40 42.51
C ASP A 285 13.23 0.90 41.14
N GLY A 286 13.01 1.67 40.06
CA GLY A 286 13.38 1.26 38.70
C GLY A 286 12.55 0.08 38.16
N ARG A 287 11.40 -0.23 38.78
CA ARG A 287 10.42 -1.19 38.27
C ARG A 287 9.35 -0.48 37.46
N TYR A 288 8.98 -1.08 36.34
CA TYR A 288 7.92 -0.63 35.45
C TYR A 288 6.98 -1.79 35.16
N ARG A 289 5.68 -1.55 35.25
CA ARG A 289 4.66 -2.52 34.84
C ARG A 289 4.20 -2.19 33.41
N VAL A 290 4.37 -3.14 32.50
CA VAL A 290 3.97 -3.02 31.09
C VAL A 290 2.68 -3.80 30.89
N ARG A 291 1.62 -3.14 30.43
CA ARG A 291 0.32 -3.77 30.18
C ARG A 291 -0.10 -3.59 28.73
N LEU A 292 -0.38 -4.69 28.06
CA LEU A 292 -0.88 -4.73 26.68
C LEU A 292 -2.40 -4.94 26.68
N ASP A 293 -3.13 -3.92 26.24
CA ASP A 293 -4.55 -4.02 25.92
C ASP A 293 -4.72 -4.17 24.41
N ALA A 294 -4.96 -5.41 23.99
CA ALA A 294 -5.14 -5.79 22.59
C ALA A 294 -5.75 -7.20 22.48
N ASP A 295 -5.95 -7.71 21.27
CA ASP A 295 -6.23 -9.13 21.07
C ASP A 295 -4.96 -9.97 20.88
N ASP A 296 -5.13 -11.27 20.59
CA ASP A 296 -4.05 -12.27 20.57
C ASP A 296 -3.22 -12.26 19.28
N ASP A 297 -3.67 -11.57 18.22
CA ASP A 297 -2.86 -11.43 17.01
C ASP A 297 -1.74 -10.39 17.19
N VAL A 298 -1.81 -9.56 18.23
CA VAL A 298 -0.81 -8.52 18.48
C VAL A 298 0.49 -9.09 18.98
N THR A 299 1.59 -8.55 18.46
CA THR A 299 2.93 -8.84 18.94
C THR A 299 3.44 -7.70 19.78
N LEU A 300 3.73 -7.98 21.05
CA LEU A 300 4.47 -7.08 21.94
C LEU A 300 5.96 -7.36 21.78
N LEU A 301 6.67 -6.38 21.25
CA LEU A 301 8.12 -6.41 21.15
C LEU A 301 8.75 -5.75 22.36
N VAL A 302 9.83 -6.34 22.82
CA VAL A 302 10.70 -5.81 23.86
C VAL A 302 12.14 -5.79 23.36
N ARG A 303 12.86 -4.75 23.73
CA ARG A 303 14.30 -4.59 23.46
C ARG A 303 15.00 -4.25 24.76
N GLY A 304 16.10 -4.94 25.07
CA GLY A 304 16.90 -4.65 26.27
C GLY A 304 16.11 -4.67 27.58
N CYS A 305 15.01 -5.42 27.64
CA CYS A 305 14.18 -5.58 28.84
C CYS A 305 14.46 -6.95 29.47
N ASN A 306 14.58 -6.99 30.79
CA ASN A 306 14.79 -8.23 31.54
C ASN A 306 13.45 -8.94 31.79
N VAL A 307 12.87 -9.53 30.75
CA VAL A 307 11.60 -10.28 30.78
C VAL A 307 11.72 -11.56 29.96
N GLU A 308 10.82 -12.52 30.19
CA GLU A 308 10.73 -13.69 29.31
C GLU A 308 10.30 -13.29 27.90
N ALA A 309 11.15 -13.58 26.92
CA ALA A 309 10.93 -13.25 25.53
C ALA A 309 11.71 -14.18 24.59
N ALA A 310 11.22 -14.36 23.37
CA ALA A 310 11.89 -15.10 22.31
C ALA A 310 12.55 -14.14 21.32
N PRO A 311 13.82 -14.35 20.91
CA PRO A 311 14.46 -13.56 19.86
C PRO A 311 13.60 -13.53 18.59
N TRP A 312 13.53 -12.39 17.92
CA TRP A 312 12.64 -12.22 16.77
C TRP A 312 13.32 -11.61 15.54
N TYR A 313 13.76 -10.35 15.62
CA TYR A 313 14.44 -9.69 14.51
C TYR A 313 15.37 -8.60 15.02
N GLY A 314 16.62 -8.62 14.58
CA GLY A 314 17.64 -7.69 15.07
C GLY A 314 17.78 -7.77 16.59
N ASN A 315 17.60 -6.63 17.26
CA ASN A 315 17.70 -6.53 18.72
C ASN A 315 16.34 -6.69 19.44
N ASP A 316 15.26 -6.93 18.71
CA ASP A 316 13.92 -7.09 19.27
C ASP A 316 13.60 -8.56 19.56
N ALA A 317 12.89 -8.78 20.65
CA ALA A 317 12.34 -10.07 21.06
C ALA A 317 10.82 -9.96 21.27
N VAL A 318 10.10 -11.05 21.08
CA VAL A 318 8.66 -11.15 21.36
C VAL A 318 8.46 -11.54 22.81
N ALA A 319 7.80 -10.68 23.59
CA ALA A 319 7.55 -10.95 24.99
C ALA A 319 6.54 -12.09 25.21
N HIS A 320 6.74 -12.86 26.26
CA HIS A 320 5.78 -13.84 26.73
C HIS A 320 4.78 -13.17 27.68
N GLY A 321 3.51 -13.10 27.28
CA GLY A 321 2.44 -12.54 28.10
C GLY A 321 2.13 -11.07 27.83
N ARG A 322 1.11 -10.57 28.53
CA ARG A 322 0.48 -9.26 28.30
C ARG A 322 0.63 -8.29 29.46
N ASP A 323 1.07 -8.77 30.61
CA ASP A 323 1.34 -7.97 31.81
C ASP A 323 2.72 -8.37 32.35
N LEU A 324 3.69 -7.46 32.21
CA LEU A 324 5.11 -7.73 32.45
C LEU A 324 5.65 -6.78 33.53
N GLU A 325 6.57 -7.26 34.35
CA GLU A 325 7.42 -6.40 35.20
C GLU A 325 8.78 -6.23 34.52
N VAL A 326 9.13 -5.00 34.15
CA VAL A 326 10.44 -4.64 33.61
C VAL A 326 11.25 -3.94 34.70
N ARG A 327 12.47 -4.42 34.95
CA ARG A 327 13.44 -3.74 35.82
C ARG A 327 14.48 -3.03 34.98
N SER A 328 14.59 -1.71 35.13
CA SER A 328 15.60 -0.93 34.42
C SER A 328 15.86 0.42 35.08
N ALA A 329 17.07 0.95 34.88
CA ALA A 329 17.40 2.33 35.25
C ALA A 329 16.67 3.35 34.37
N ARG A 330 16.33 2.97 33.13
CA ARG A 330 15.66 3.83 32.15
C ARG A 330 14.23 3.40 31.92
N VAL A 331 13.38 4.35 31.58
CA VAL A 331 11.97 4.10 31.25
C VAL A 331 11.89 3.33 29.93
N PRO A 332 11.12 2.21 29.86
CA PRO A 332 11.08 1.37 28.67
C PRO A 332 10.17 1.91 27.55
N VAL A 333 10.30 3.21 27.27
CA VAL A 333 9.50 3.98 26.30
C VAL A 333 10.43 4.90 25.50
N MET A 334 9.89 5.56 24.47
CA MET A 334 10.61 6.64 23.78
C MET A 334 10.39 7.97 24.51
N GLY A 335 11.47 8.67 24.85
CA GLY A 335 11.40 10.08 25.21
C GLY A 335 11.26 10.95 23.97
N VAL A 336 10.48 12.02 24.04
CA VAL A 336 10.34 13.01 22.96
C VAL A 336 10.67 14.39 23.53
N SER A 337 11.61 15.11 22.91
CA SER A 337 11.97 16.46 23.36
C SER A 337 10.78 17.41 23.31
N ARG A 338 10.70 18.35 24.25
CA ARG A 338 9.63 19.37 24.29
C ARG A 338 9.62 20.28 23.07
N ARG A 339 10.74 20.41 22.36
CA ARG A 339 10.82 21.21 21.13
C ARG A 339 10.31 20.47 19.90
N SER A 340 10.16 19.16 19.96
CA SER A 340 9.69 18.37 18.82
C SER A 340 8.19 18.59 18.59
N PRO A 341 7.73 18.71 17.33
CA PRO A 341 6.31 18.92 17.04
C PRO A 341 5.42 17.80 17.57
N ALA A 342 4.19 18.12 17.98
CA ALA A 342 3.22 17.15 18.49
C ALA A 342 2.95 15.97 17.52
N ALA A 343 3.09 16.22 16.21
CA ALA A 343 2.96 15.20 15.17
C ALA A 343 3.98 14.05 15.29
N VAL A 344 5.14 14.27 15.93
CA VAL A 344 6.15 13.23 16.21
C VAL A 344 5.61 12.22 17.22
N GLY A 345 4.95 12.69 18.28
CA GLY A 345 4.29 11.82 19.25
C GLY A 345 3.15 11.01 18.61
N ALA A 346 2.36 11.64 17.74
CA ALA A 346 1.30 10.95 16.99
C ALA A 346 1.86 9.86 16.06
N LEU A 347 2.98 10.12 15.37
CA LEU A 347 3.67 9.13 14.56
C LEU A 347 4.17 7.94 15.41
N LEU A 348 4.83 8.21 16.54
CA LEU A 348 5.31 7.16 17.46
C LEU A 348 4.16 6.31 18.01
N ALA A 349 3.04 6.94 18.36
CA ALA A 349 1.83 6.24 18.80
C ALA A 349 1.25 5.35 17.68
N GLU A 350 1.19 5.84 16.43
CA GLU A 350 0.77 5.03 15.28
C GLU A 350 1.73 3.84 15.05
N GLU A 351 3.02 4.04 15.29
CA GLU A 351 4.06 2.99 15.28
C GLU A 351 3.97 2.02 16.46
N GLY A 352 3.01 2.22 17.37
CA GLY A 352 2.79 1.35 18.54
C GLY A 352 3.82 1.55 19.64
N VAL A 353 4.54 2.67 19.63
CA VAL A 353 5.60 2.98 20.59
C VAL A 353 5.05 3.92 21.68
N PRO A 354 5.05 3.52 22.96
CA PRO A 354 4.69 4.42 24.05
C PRO A 354 5.72 5.56 24.16
N VAL A 355 5.23 6.76 24.50
CA VAL A 355 6.03 7.98 24.54
C VAL A 355 5.87 8.76 25.84
N GLU A 356 6.92 9.44 26.27
CA GLU A 356 6.87 10.49 27.29
C GLU A 356 7.54 11.76 26.75
N VAL A 357 6.88 12.92 26.91
CA VAL A 357 7.48 14.21 26.53
C VAL A 357 8.35 14.73 27.67
N SER A 358 9.65 14.85 27.42
CA SER A 358 10.65 15.24 28.42
C SER A 358 11.96 15.62 27.75
N ASP A 359 12.74 16.50 28.38
CA ASP A 359 14.11 16.83 27.91
C ASP A 359 15.20 16.00 28.58
N ALA A 360 14.83 15.08 29.50
CA ALA A 360 15.75 14.18 30.18
C ALA A 360 16.13 12.97 29.30
N ARG A 361 16.86 13.22 28.21
CA ARG A 361 17.24 12.22 27.18
C ARG A 361 17.66 10.87 27.74
N ASP A 362 18.57 10.88 28.71
CA ASP A 362 19.20 9.65 29.23
C ASP A 362 18.30 8.86 30.18
N ALA A 363 17.12 9.40 30.54
CA ALA A 363 16.13 8.69 31.35
C ALA A 363 15.36 7.64 30.54
N TYR A 364 15.45 7.64 29.21
CA TYR A 364 14.62 6.82 28.32
C TYR A 364 15.45 5.80 27.53
N GLY A 365 14.86 4.66 27.19
CA GLY A 365 15.57 3.65 26.40
C GLY A 365 15.73 3.99 24.92
N GLY A 366 15.02 5.01 24.44
CA GLY A 366 15.31 5.71 23.20
C GLY A 366 14.77 7.15 23.26
N TYR A 367 15.21 8.00 22.34
CA TYR A 367 14.88 9.42 22.39
C TYR A 367 14.77 10.04 21.00
N VAL A 368 13.73 10.84 20.78
CA VAL A 368 13.52 11.60 19.54
C VAL A 368 13.66 13.09 19.83
N ASP A 369 14.46 13.74 19.00
CA ASP A 369 14.76 15.17 19.10
C ASP A 369 14.91 15.76 17.70
N VAL A 370 13.78 16.23 17.18
CA VAL A 370 13.69 16.85 15.86
C VAL A 370 13.15 18.27 15.95
N GLY A 371 13.49 19.10 14.97
CA GLY A 371 13.03 20.49 14.86
C GLY A 371 11.64 20.62 14.23
N ALA A 372 11.27 21.86 13.89
CA ALA A 372 9.99 22.16 13.23
C ALA A 372 9.89 21.50 11.85
N GLU A 373 10.99 21.50 11.09
CA GLU A 373 11.15 20.71 9.88
C GLU A 373 11.77 19.37 10.25
N TRP A 374 11.02 18.28 10.06
CA TRP A 374 11.45 16.93 10.37
C TRP A 374 10.94 15.96 9.32
N ARG A 375 11.67 14.86 9.10
CA ARG A 375 11.23 13.78 8.21
C ARG A 375 10.80 12.57 9.02
N GLU A 376 9.80 11.86 8.51
CA GLU A 376 9.33 10.61 9.10
C GLU A 376 10.47 9.60 9.29
N SER A 377 11.37 9.47 8.31
CA SER A 377 12.52 8.58 8.41
C SER A 377 13.42 8.86 9.63
N GLU A 378 13.55 10.11 10.07
CA GLU A 378 14.38 10.47 11.24
C GLU A 378 13.79 9.91 12.54
N VAL A 379 12.46 9.91 12.65
CA VAL A 379 11.74 9.36 13.80
C VAL A 379 11.79 7.83 13.78
N LEU A 380 11.59 7.22 12.61
CA LEU A 380 11.67 5.76 12.45
C LEU A 380 13.09 5.23 12.75
N ASP A 381 14.11 5.90 12.22
CA ASP A 381 15.51 5.58 12.50
C ASP A 381 15.84 5.70 13.99
N ALA A 382 15.23 6.66 14.69
CA ALA A 382 15.40 6.81 16.14
C ALA A 382 14.80 5.62 16.92
N ILE A 383 13.68 5.06 16.48
CA ILE A 383 13.12 3.82 17.05
C ILE A 383 14.07 2.64 16.79
N ASP A 384 14.54 2.50 15.56
CA ASP A 384 15.37 1.35 15.17
C ASP A 384 16.74 1.38 15.84
N ARG A 385 17.33 2.57 16.04
CA ARG A 385 18.62 2.76 16.72
C ARG A 385 18.52 2.84 18.25
N ALA A 386 17.31 2.90 18.81
CA ALA A 386 17.14 2.99 20.26
C ALA A 386 17.84 1.81 20.96
N PRO A 387 18.75 2.06 21.93
CA PRO A 387 19.48 0.99 22.61
C PRO A 387 18.60 0.14 23.54
N GLY A 388 17.37 0.57 23.83
CA GLY A 388 16.52 -0.03 24.84
C GLY A 388 16.89 0.47 26.25
N PRO A 389 16.10 0.15 27.29
CA PRO A 389 14.92 -0.72 27.25
C PRO A 389 13.78 -0.10 26.43
N LEU A 390 13.07 -0.86 25.61
CA LEU A 390 11.95 -0.34 24.83
C LEU A 390 10.88 -1.42 24.70
N VAL A 391 9.62 -1.02 24.85
CA VAL A 391 8.47 -1.87 24.48
C VAL A 391 7.70 -1.23 23.34
N ARG A 392 7.15 -2.03 22.42
CA ARG A 392 6.26 -1.54 21.36
C ARG A 392 5.29 -2.59 20.84
N ILE A 393 4.13 -2.15 20.36
CA ILE A 393 3.21 -2.96 19.57
C ILE A 393 3.71 -3.02 18.13
N TRP A 394 4.00 -4.22 17.64
CA TRP A 394 4.46 -4.39 16.27
C TRP A 394 3.37 -4.06 15.23
N ARG A 395 3.79 -3.72 14.01
CA ARG A 395 2.91 -3.29 12.91
C ARG A 395 2.01 -4.40 12.39
N TRP A 396 2.52 -5.63 12.31
CA TRP A 396 1.87 -6.74 11.60
C TRP A 396 1.45 -7.84 12.57
N PRO A 397 0.40 -8.61 12.24
CA PRO A 397 -0.13 -9.62 13.15
C PRO A 397 0.84 -10.79 13.31
N ARG A 398 0.71 -11.51 14.43
CA ARG A 398 1.31 -12.84 14.68
C ARG A 398 2.82 -12.89 14.44
N GLY A 399 3.54 -11.85 14.85
CA GLY A 399 5.00 -11.76 14.74
C GLY A 399 5.51 -11.66 13.31
N MET A 400 4.65 -11.37 12.33
CA MET A 400 5.07 -11.27 10.93
C MET A 400 5.94 -10.04 10.73
N ARG A 401 7.04 -10.17 10.01
CA ARG A 401 8.03 -9.10 9.86
C ARG A 401 7.50 -7.93 9.03
N SER A 402 6.85 -8.22 7.91
CA SER A 402 6.35 -7.25 6.93
C SER A 402 5.03 -7.75 6.34
N ALA A 403 4.44 -6.99 5.42
CA ALA A 403 3.27 -7.43 4.68
C ALA A 403 3.45 -7.34 3.17
N LEU A 404 2.66 -8.10 2.43
CA LEU A 404 2.62 -8.08 0.97
C LEU A 404 1.16 -8.22 0.48
N ALA A 405 0.79 -7.40 -0.48
CA ALA A 405 -0.49 -7.49 -1.18
C ALA A 405 -0.28 -7.59 -2.68
N VAL A 406 -1.00 -8.50 -3.33
CA VAL A 406 -1.00 -8.61 -4.79
C VAL A 406 -2.22 -7.92 -5.34
N THR A 407 -2.01 -6.88 -6.14
CA THR A 407 -3.09 -6.08 -6.72
C THR A 407 -2.94 -5.94 -8.22
N GLY A 408 -4.03 -5.63 -8.92
CA GLY A 408 -4.03 -5.41 -10.36
C GLY A 408 -5.30 -4.73 -10.83
N ASP A 409 -5.18 -3.59 -11.51
CA ASP A 409 -6.35 -2.78 -11.85
C ASP A 409 -7.04 -3.34 -13.10
N ILE A 410 -8.38 -3.42 -13.08
CA ILE A 410 -9.22 -3.85 -14.19
C ILE A 410 -9.98 -2.66 -14.75
N ASP A 411 -9.54 -2.15 -15.89
CA ASP A 411 -10.14 -1.00 -16.57
C ASP A 411 -10.68 -1.30 -17.97
N ALA A 412 -10.43 -2.50 -18.49
CA ALA A 412 -11.01 -3.04 -19.71
C ALA A 412 -10.94 -4.58 -19.71
N LEU A 413 -11.98 -5.24 -20.23
CA LEU A 413 -11.95 -6.68 -20.52
C LEU A 413 -11.95 -6.97 -22.03
N THR A 414 -12.40 -6.00 -22.83
CA THR A 414 -12.46 -6.07 -24.29
C THR A 414 -11.82 -4.86 -24.95
N LEU A 415 -11.53 -4.96 -26.24
CA LEU A 415 -11.06 -3.82 -27.04
C LEU A 415 -12.09 -2.68 -27.03
N ARG A 416 -13.38 -3.03 -27.07
CA ARG A 416 -14.48 -2.06 -26.98
C ARG A 416 -14.42 -1.30 -25.66
N ASP A 417 -14.21 -1.98 -24.54
CA ASP A 417 -14.08 -1.33 -23.23
C ASP A 417 -12.91 -0.34 -23.23
N PHE A 418 -11.76 -0.75 -23.76
CA PHE A 418 -10.56 0.07 -23.82
C PHE A 418 -10.75 1.33 -24.68
N LEU A 419 -11.43 1.22 -25.81
CA LEU A 419 -11.71 2.34 -26.71
C LEU A 419 -12.77 3.28 -26.10
N LEU A 420 -13.86 2.73 -25.58
CA LEU A 420 -14.95 3.51 -24.96
C LEU A 420 -14.45 4.30 -23.75
N ARG A 421 -13.52 3.75 -22.96
CA ARG A 421 -12.87 4.44 -21.83
C ARG A 421 -12.40 5.85 -22.20
N SER A 422 -11.79 6.03 -23.38
CA SER A 422 -11.27 7.34 -23.82
C SER A 422 -12.38 8.34 -24.17
N TRP A 423 -13.55 7.86 -24.60
CA TRP A 423 -14.72 8.70 -24.85
C TRP A 423 -15.48 9.00 -23.55
N GLU A 424 -15.69 7.99 -22.70
CA GLU A 424 -16.40 8.12 -21.42
C GLU A 424 -15.66 9.04 -20.45
N THR A 425 -14.31 8.99 -20.41
CA THR A 425 -13.50 9.93 -19.63
C THR A 425 -13.64 11.36 -20.14
N ARG A 426 -13.71 11.57 -21.47
CA ARG A 426 -13.90 12.91 -22.08
C ARG A 426 -15.31 13.45 -21.86
N ALA A 427 -16.33 12.63 -22.03
CA ALA A 427 -17.73 12.99 -21.76
C ALA A 427 -17.94 13.32 -20.28
N SER A 428 -17.32 12.55 -19.38
CA SER A 428 -17.37 12.81 -17.93
C SER A 428 -16.70 14.14 -17.55
N ALA A 429 -15.65 14.55 -18.26
CA ALA A 429 -14.97 15.83 -18.08
C ALA A 429 -15.71 17.02 -18.74
N GLN A 430 -16.31 16.83 -19.92
CA GLN A 430 -17.06 17.88 -20.64
C GLN A 430 -18.42 18.20 -20.02
N ALA A 431 -19.13 17.19 -19.47
CA ALA A 431 -20.36 17.42 -18.70
C ALA A 431 -20.15 18.32 -17.47
N GLY A 432 -18.89 18.51 -17.03
CA GLY A 432 -18.52 19.43 -15.96
C GLY A 432 -18.31 20.89 -16.39
N ARG A 433 -18.12 21.17 -17.70
CA ARG A 433 -17.90 22.54 -18.21
C ARG A 433 -19.16 23.29 -18.62
N HIS A 434 -20.28 22.58 -18.83
CA HIS A 434 -21.54 23.15 -19.31
C HIS A 434 -22.60 23.36 -18.21
N ARG A 435 -22.24 23.20 -16.93
CA ARG A 435 -23.15 23.42 -15.79
C ARG A 435 -22.52 24.31 -14.68
N SER A 436 -21.54 25.14 -15.04
CA SER A 436 -20.98 26.19 -14.18
C SER A 436 -21.81 27.47 -14.29
#